data_AF-A0A7S0QVZ9-F1
#
_entry.id   AF-A0A7S0QVZ9-F1
#
_cell.length_a   1.000
_cell.length_b   1.000
_cell.length_c   1.000
_cell.angle_alpha   90.00
_cell.angle_beta   90.00
_cell.angle_gamma   90.00
#
_symmetry.space_group_name_H-M   'P 1'
#
loop_
_entity.id
_entity.type
_entity.pdbx_description
1 polymer ?
#
loop_
_entity_poly.entity_id
_entity_poly.type
_entity_poly.pdbx_seq_one_letter_code
_entity_poly.pdbx_strand_id
1 'polypeptide(L)'
;MGLSSPWLADDGGKRVVVIASAAGAVLTAGYLVGRWHTLVKLDSTKNRSPWEQMHWRSSRHPRAATVSGVTASYGGEQLWWGERLWLSLWSSKSQQTLKRMEGHDTIKMAIILHRHGARLPNKCVSRDLSWPKNPAFYKSYKGHLSPVGCEQLINVGKDLRQRYVIGSDLFKGVPPHLMQRTVVAYTSNMQRTLFSAWSFLHGMFPDVPQYFSYAGDRLKVNLREVNQTLETEGQTLGIPIFIEEVARTDRLFHQYKMNHEIPQWQHANITASSVLRAVSNGPDYWPLIHKLYRMTRIPQFNQENEKVKYSERMIIMKRVQTQINIARAHGLPLLPNKEGLFLTENDMAMIRTIANEIWRLLYRPSQSDEKSDSVGQNAASHLAHYITQLMVDRAEGKNQ
;
A
#
# COMPACT_ATOMS: atom_id res chain seq x y z
N MET A 1 13.21 16.87 -13.75
CA MET A 1 12.11 17.81 -13.42
C MET A 1 11.65 17.45 -12.01
N GLY A 2 11.97 18.29 -11.02
CA GLY A 2 11.56 18.04 -9.64
C GLY A 2 10.07 18.31 -9.48
N LEU A 3 9.34 17.36 -8.92
CA LEU A 3 8.00 17.59 -8.38
C LEU A 3 8.14 18.39 -7.09
N SER A 4 8.61 19.65 -7.14
CA SER A 4 8.40 20.56 -6.02
C SER A 4 6.91 20.84 -5.98
N SER A 5 6.21 20.41 -4.93
CA SER A 5 4.76 20.64 -4.78
C SER A 5 4.54 22.12 -4.49
N PRO A 6 4.02 22.96 -5.42
CA PRO A 6 3.86 24.40 -5.19
C PRO A 6 2.70 24.75 -4.22
N TRP A 7 2.25 23.80 -3.40
CA TRP A 7 0.89 23.79 -2.84
C TRP A 7 0.81 23.91 -1.32
N LEU A 8 1.93 24.02 -0.60
CA LEU A 8 1.93 23.97 0.85
C LEU A 8 2.58 25.25 1.41
N ALA A 9 1.74 26.09 2.01
CA ALA A 9 2.20 27.31 2.66
C ALA A 9 2.96 27.00 3.96
N ASP A 10 3.83 27.91 4.38
CA ASP A 10 4.58 27.85 5.64
C ASP A 10 3.66 28.17 6.83
N ASP A 11 3.34 27.15 7.63
CA ASP A 11 2.43 27.27 8.78
C ASP A 11 2.96 26.60 10.07
N GLY A 12 4.28 26.53 10.25
CA GLY A 12 4.85 26.19 11.57
C GLY A 12 4.89 24.70 11.91
N GLY A 13 4.80 23.85 10.89
CA GLY A 13 5.50 22.56 10.90
C GLY A 13 4.84 21.46 11.73
N LYS A 14 3.67 20.99 11.31
CA LYS A 14 3.20 19.62 11.58
C LYS A 14 2.55 19.10 10.29
N ARG A 15 2.90 17.88 9.84
CA ARG A 15 2.39 17.34 8.56
C ARG A 15 2.07 15.86 8.67
N VAL A 16 0.95 15.45 8.11
CA VAL A 16 0.63 14.04 7.87
C VAL A 16 0.40 13.84 6.39
N VAL A 17 1.19 12.95 5.81
CA VAL A 17 1.04 12.56 4.42
C VAL A 17 0.36 11.20 4.39
N VAL A 18 -0.88 11.18 3.92
CA VAL A 18 -1.61 9.94 3.67
C VAL A 18 -1.33 9.52 2.23
N ILE A 19 -0.85 8.30 2.06
CA ILE A 19 -0.55 7.72 0.75
C ILE A 19 -1.42 6.48 0.58
N ALA A 20 -2.57 6.64 -0.06
CA ALA A 20 -3.48 5.54 -0.41
C ALA A 20 -2.96 4.84 -1.66
N SER A 21 -2.56 3.58 -1.53
CA SER A 21 -1.73 2.92 -2.54
C SER A 21 -2.49 1.91 -3.41
N ALA A 22 -1.98 1.74 -4.63
CA ALA A 22 -2.33 0.64 -5.51
C ALA A 22 -1.77 -0.72 -5.00
N ALA A 23 -2.44 -1.80 -5.37
CA ALA A 23 -2.27 -3.16 -4.83
C ALA A 23 -0.86 -3.82 -4.96
N GLY A 24 0.16 -3.12 -5.48
CA GLY A 24 1.52 -3.64 -5.66
C GLY A 24 2.64 -2.81 -5.00
N ALA A 25 2.48 -1.49 -4.84
CA ALA A 25 3.58 -0.62 -4.42
C ALA A 25 3.85 -0.63 -2.91
N VAL A 26 2.82 -0.82 -2.07
CA VAL A 26 2.92 -0.79 -0.59
C VAL A 26 3.96 -1.76 -0.06
N LEU A 27 3.93 -3.01 -0.54
CA LEU A 27 4.78 -4.08 -0.01
C LEU A 27 6.26 -3.81 -0.27
N THR A 28 6.60 -3.13 -1.36
CA THR A 28 7.98 -2.88 -1.75
C THR A 28 8.50 -1.59 -1.15
N ALA A 29 7.72 -0.50 -1.16
CA ALA A 29 8.12 0.80 -0.61
C ALA A 29 8.39 0.73 0.90
N GLY A 30 7.51 0.09 1.68
CA GLY A 30 7.69 -0.02 3.13
C GLY A 30 8.97 -0.74 3.55
N TYR A 31 9.43 -1.70 2.75
CA TYR A 31 10.69 -2.41 2.99
C TYR A 31 11.93 -1.56 2.66
N LEU A 32 11.88 -0.80 1.56
CA LEU A 32 12.99 0.06 1.14
C LEU A 32 13.23 1.20 2.14
N VAL A 33 12.16 1.83 2.65
CA VAL A 33 12.25 2.92 3.63
C VAL A 33 12.74 2.39 5.00
N GLY A 34 12.30 1.21 5.42
CA GLY A 34 12.76 0.59 6.67
C GLY A 34 14.26 0.29 6.71
N ARG A 35 14.87 -0.15 5.59
CA ARG A 35 16.32 -0.45 5.51
C ARG A 35 17.18 0.83 5.61
N TRP A 36 16.70 1.94 5.05
CA TRP A 36 17.37 3.25 5.15
C TRP A 36 17.43 3.79 6.57
N HIS A 37 16.34 3.67 7.34
CA HIS A 37 16.30 4.13 8.74
C HIS A 37 17.29 3.34 9.63
N THR A 38 17.54 2.07 9.30
CA THR A 38 18.54 1.24 9.96
C THR A 38 19.98 1.60 9.56
N LEU A 39 20.22 1.98 8.29
CA LEU A 39 21.55 2.38 7.81
C LEU A 39 21.98 3.76 8.35
N VAL A 40 21.07 4.73 8.40
CA VAL A 40 21.35 6.06 9.00
C VAL A 40 21.66 5.97 10.50
N LYS A 41 21.16 4.93 11.20
CA LYS A 41 21.50 4.65 12.61
C LYS A 41 22.79 3.85 12.79
N LEU A 42 23.26 3.12 11.77
CA LEU A 42 24.48 2.31 11.85
C LEU A 42 25.75 3.08 11.44
N ASP A 43 25.61 4.24 10.78
CA ASP A 43 26.74 5.01 10.26
C ASP A 43 27.20 6.16 11.19
N SER A 44 26.68 6.24 12.42
CA SER A 44 27.11 7.26 13.39
C SER A 44 28.21 6.80 14.36
N THR A 45 28.73 5.57 14.24
CA THR A 45 29.72 5.02 15.20
C THR A 45 30.79 4.10 14.59
N LYS A 46 31.35 4.39 13.42
CA LYS A 46 32.57 3.71 12.95
C LYS A 46 33.65 4.66 12.42
N ASN A 47 34.84 4.49 12.97
CA ASN A 47 36.10 5.16 12.65
C ASN A 47 36.37 5.19 11.14
N ARG A 48 36.53 6.39 10.58
CA ARG A 48 37.16 6.61 9.27
C ARG A 48 38.68 6.73 9.45
N SER A 49 39.42 6.29 8.44
CA SER A 49 40.89 6.32 8.39
C SER A 49 41.43 7.74 8.11
N PRO A 50 42.72 8.02 8.37
CA PRO A 50 43.26 9.39 8.48
C PRO A 50 43.48 10.20 7.19
N TRP A 51 42.84 9.88 6.05
CA TRP A 51 43.18 10.51 4.76
C TRP A 51 42.08 11.34 4.07
N GLU A 52 40.93 11.56 4.71
CA GLU A 52 39.82 12.36 4.15
C GLU A 52 39.44 13.58 5.02
N GLN A 53 40.43 14.38 5.41
CA GLN A 53 40.18 15.71 5.97
C GLN A 53 40.84 16.80 5.12
N MET A 54 40.06 17.36 4.19
CA MET A 54 40.32 18.71 3.69
C MET A 54 39.02 19.49 3.53
N HIS A 55 38.89 20.48 4.41
CA HIS A 55 37.94 21.61 4.43
C HIS A 55 36.43 21.34 4.55
N TRP A 56 35.96 21.24 5.81
CA TRP A 56 34.63 21.74 6.18
C TRP A 56 34.72 22.56 7.47
N ARG A 57 34.53 23.89 7.38
CA ARG A 57 34.44 24.79 8.53
C ARG A 57 33.02 24.75 9.11
N SER A 58 32.94 24.31 10.37
CA SER A 58 32.04 24.74 11.45
C SER A 58 30.83 25.62 11.06
N SER A 59 29.63 25.04 11.14
CA SER A 59 28.47 25.71 11.74
C SER A 59 27.52 24.69 12.37
N ARG A 60 27.27 24.88 13.68
CA ARG A 60 26.18 24.39 14.56
C ARG A 60 25.60 22.99 14.28
N HIS A 61 25.87 22.05 15.20
CA HIS A 61 25.11 20.80 15.32
C HIS A 61 23.62 21.07 15.64
N PRO A 62 22.67 20.60 14.82
CA PRO A 62 21.28 20.46 15.25
C PRO A 62 21.17 19.30 16.25
N ARG A 63 20.41 19.50 17.33
CA ARG A 63 20.02 18.43 18.27
C ARG A 63 19.35 17.30 17.47
N ALA A 64 19.72 16.06 17.78
CA ALA A 64 19.10 14.87 17.19
C ALA A 64 17.60 14.88 17.46
N ALA A 65 16.80 15.15 16.43
CA ALA A 65 15.35 15.02 16.47
C ALA A 65 14.98 13.62 15.97
N THR A 66 14.15 12.90 16.72
CA THR A 66 13.59 11.62 16.28
C THR A 66 12.55 11.88 15.19
N VAL A 67 12.92 11.63 13.93
CA VAL A 67 12.06 11.86 12.77
C VAL A 67 11.32 10.59 12.37
N SER A 68 9.99 10.71 12.36
CA SER A 68 8.96 9.93 11.63
C SER A 68 8.54 8.55 12.16
N GLY A 69 7.23 8.29 12.07
CA GLY A 69 6.66 6.94 12.09
C GLY A 69 6.03 6.64 10.71
N VAL A 70 6.40 5.52 10.10
CA VAL A 70 5.77 5.00 8.88
C VAL A 70 4.85 3.86 9.28
N THR A 71 3.55 4.02 9.04
CA THR A 71 2.55 2.99 9.34
C THR A 71 2.03 2.41 8.04
N ALA A 72 2.11 1.08 7.90
CA ALA A 72 1.50 0.35 6.79
C ALA A 72 0.30 -0.46 7.30
N SER A 73 -0.90 -0.22 6.77
CA SER A 73 -2.12 -0.97 7.11
C SER A 73 -2.59 -1.84 5.94
N TYR A 74 -2.93 -3.10 6.24
CA TYR A 74 -3.45 -4.07 5.28
C TYR A 74 -4.91 -4.37 5.61
N GLY A 75 -5.80 -4.18 4.63
CA GLY A 75 -7.24 -4.15 4.84
C GLY A 75 -7.81 -5.33 5.64
N GLY A 76 -8.54 -4.99 6.70
CA GLY A 76 -9.96 -5.36 6.86
C GLY A 76 -10.34 -6.76 7.28
N GLU A 77 -9.43 -7.72 7.29
CA GLU A 77 -9.60 -8.97 8.04
C GLU A 77 -8.61 -8.96 9.20
N GLN A 78 -9.05 -9.42 10.37
CA GLN A 78 -8.19 -9.83 11.48
C GLN A 78 -7.18 -10.88 10.98
N LEU A 79 -6.12 -10.42 10.32
CA LEU A 79 -4.91 -11.17 10.07
C LEU A 79 -4.05 -11.03 11.30
N TRP A 80 -4.30 -11.90 12.28
CA TRP A 80 -3.44 -12.29 13.42
C TRP A 80 -2.02 -12.76 13.01
N TRP A 81 -1.61 -12.56 11.76
CA TRP A 81 -0.27 -12.81 11.24
C TRP A 81 0.51 -11.54 10.91
N GLY A 82 -0.18 -10.41 10.71
CA GLY A 82 0.45 -9.09 10.69
C GLY A 82 0.97 -8.72 12.08
N GLU A 83 0.22 -9.08 13.13
CA GLU A 83 0.64 -8.88 14.52
C GLU A 83 1.86 -9.72 14.90
N ARG A 84 2.02 -10.97 14.48
CA ARG A 84 3.22 -11.74 14.85
C ARG A 84 4.49 -11.30 14.12
N LEU A 85 4.42 -10.78 12.90
CA LEU A 85 5.59 -10.27 12.19
C LEU A 85 5.89 -8.81 12.58
N TRP A 86 4.86 -7.99 12.86
CA TRP A 86 5.04 -6.64 13.38
C TRP A 86 5.40 -6.63 14.87
N LEU A 87 4.80 -7.44 15.75
CA LEU A 87 5.16 -7.54 17.17
C LEU A 87 6.49 -8.27 17.40
N SER A 88 6.98 -9.09 16.46
CA SER A 88 8.33 -9.69 16.59
C SER A 88 9.45 -8.77 16.07
N LEU A 89 9.19 -7.93 15.05
CA LEU A 89 10.09 -6.83 14.68
C LEU A 89 9.97 -5.62 15.62
N TRP A 90 8.82 -5.43 16.25
CA TRP A 90 8.58 -4.55 17.40
C TRP A 90 8.94 -5.30 18.69
N SER A 91 10.16 -5.81 18.69
CA SER A 91 10.83 -6.54 19.76
C SER A 91 10.75 -5.82 21.11
N SER A 92 10.92 -6.56 22.21
CA SER A 92 11.27 -6.04 23.55
C SER A 92 12.36 -4.95 23.53
N LYS A 93 13.24 -4.95 22.52
CA LYS A 93 14.20 -3.87 22.26
C LYS A 93 13.55 -2.52 21.91
N SER A 94 12.42 -2.50 21.22
CA SER A 94 11.66 -1.28 20.93
C SER A 94 11.02 -0.70 22.19
N GLN A 95 10.50 -1.54 23.09
CA GLN A 95 10.00 -1.08 24.39
C GLN A 95 11.13 -0.61 25.33
N GLN A 96 12.29 -1.27 25.31
CA GLN A 96 13.49 -0.78 26.02
C GLN A 96 14.09 0.48 25.41
N THR A 97 13.99 0.67 24.09
CA THR A 97 14.41 1.91 23.42
C THR A 97 13.46 3.06 23.75
N LEU A 98 12.16 2.79 23.82
CA LEU A 98 11.15 3.77 24.25
C LEU A 98 11.35 4.20 25.72
N LYS A 99 11.75 3.29 26.62
CA LYS A 99 12.14 3.64 28.00
C LYS A 99 13.42 4.49 28.08
N ARG A 100 14.21 4.60 27.02
CA ARG A 100 15.48 5.37 27.01
C ARG A 100 15.34 6.75 26.37
N MET A 101 14.15 7.13 25.92
CA MET A 101 13.84 8.45 25.37
C MET A 101 12.96 9.25 26.33
N GLU A 102 13.40 9.39 27.58
CA GLU A 102 12.85 10.37 28.54
C GLU A 102 13.35 11.81 28.21
N GLY A 103 13.39 12.13 26.92
CA GLY A 103 13.35 13.48 26.38
C GLY A 103 12.11 13.53 25.50
N HIS A 104 11.32 14.60 25.60
CA HIS A 104 10.01 14.78 24.96
C HIS A 104 10.03 14.61 23.42
N ASP A 105 10.06 13.36 22.95
CA ASP A 105 10.02 13.03 21.53
C ASP A 105 8.60 13.20 21.01
N THR A 106 8.33 14.41 20.54
CA THR A 106 7.07 14.76 19.88
C THR A 106 7.10 14.28 18.42
N ILE A 107 6.11 13.50 18.02
CA ILE A 107 5.94 13.08 16.62
C ILE A 107 5.77 14.33 15.75
N LYS A 108 6.65 14.49 14.74
CA LYS A 108 6.67 15.66 13.84
C LYS A 108 6.03 15.41 12.47
N MET A 109 5.89 14.14 12.09
CA MET A 109 5.30 13.72 10.83
C MET A 109 4.84 12.26 10.92
N ALA A 110 3.72 11.95 10.26
CA ALA A 110 3.28 10.59 10.00
C ALA A 110 3.10 10.38 8.50
N ILE A 111 3.61 9.26 7.98
CA ILE A 111 3.39 8.83 6.60
C ILE A 111 2.63 7.50 6.64
N ILE A 112 1.45 7.48 6.05
CA ILE A 112 0.52 6.35 6.15
C ILE A 112 0.35 5.72 4.78
N LEU A 113 0.77 4.46 4.63
CA LEU A 113 0.60 3.68 3.40
C LEU A 113 -0.47 2.64 3.64
N HIS A 114 -1.57 2.69 2.89
CA HIS A 114 -2.60 1.65 3.00
C HIS A 114 -3.04 1.12 1.64
N ARG A 115 -3.46 -0.15 1.62
CA ARG A 115 -4.16 -0.73 0.48
C ARG A 115 -5.62 -0.28 0.48
N HIS A 116 -6.27 -0.34 -0.68
CA HIS A 116 -7.72 -0.26 -0.76
C HIS A 116 -8.42 -1.33 0.12
N GLY A 117 -9.67 -1.06 0.52
CA GLY A 117 -10.50 -1.99 1.28
C GLY A 117 -11.03 -3.16 0.45
N ALA A 118 -11.95 -3.93 1.04
CA ALA A 118 -12.69 -4.97 0.35
C ALA A 118 -13.37 -4.41 -0.92
N ARG A 119 -13.31 -5.20 -1.99
CA ARG A 119 -13.80 -4.79 -3.31
C ARG A 119 -14.60 -5.91 -3.94
N LEU A 120 -15.43 -5.54 -4.92
CA LEU A 120 -16.11 -6.48 -5.79
C LEU A 120 -15.10 -7.21 -6.70
N PRO A 121 -15.40 -8.44 -7.16
CA PRO A 121 -14.55 -9.18 -8.07
C PRO A 121 -14.27 -8.45 -9.39
N ASN A 122 -13.08 -8.68 -9.97
CA ASN A 122 -12.72 -8.11 -11.27
C ASN A 122 -13.31 -8.89 -12.45
N LYS A 123 -13.68 -10.14 -12.24
CA LYS A 123 -14.12 -11.07 -13.28
C LYS A 123 -15.10 -12.08 -12.69
N CYS A 124 -16.11 -12.44 -13.47
CA CYS A 124 -16.99 -13.57 -13.17
C CYS A 124 -16.18 -14.87 -13.10
N VAL A 125 -16.52 -15.73 -12.15
CA VAL A 125 -16.15 -17.14 -12.14
C VAL A 125 -17.43 -17.91 -12.46
N SER A 126 -17.45 -18.64 -13.57
CA SER A 126 -18.69 -19.14 -14.20
C SER A 126 -19.61 -19.90 -13.26
N ARG A 127 -19.03 -20.67 -12.34
CA ARG A 127 -19.75 -21.54 -11.41
C ARG A 127 -19.79 -21.06 -9.96
N ASP A 128 -19.12 -19.96 -9.64
CA ASP A 128 -19.22 -19.32 -8.34
C ASP A 128 -20.62 -18.68 -8.21
N LEU A 129 -21.35 -19.04 -7.16
CA LEU A 129 -22.70 -18.55 -6.87
C LEU A 129 -22.69 -17.31 -5.97
N SER A 130 -21.53 -16.91 -5.43
CA SER A 130 -21.42 -15.75 -4.53
C SER A 130 -21.59 -14.40 -5.23
N TRP A 131 -21.51 -14.36 -6.57
CA TRP A 131 -21.50 -13.12 -7.34
C TRP A 131 -22.47 -13.15 -8.53
N PRO A 132 -23.04 -12.00 -8.92
CA PRO A 132 -23.91 -11.90 -10.08
C PRO A 132 -23.20 -12.39 -11.36
N LYS A 133 -23.89 -13.17 -12.19
CA LYS A 133 -23.34 -13.66 -13.47
C LYS A 133 -23.59 -12.72 -14.64
N ASN A 134 -24.41 -11.69 -14.43
CA ASN A 134 -24.78 -10.73 -15.46
C ASN A 134 -23.55 -9.94 -15.94
N PRO A 135 -23.19 -9.96 -17.25
CA PRO A 135 -22.09 -9.17 -17.78
C PRO A 135 -22.21 -7.66 -17.51
N ALA A 136 -23.42 -7.12 -17.45
CA ALA A 136 -23.67 -5.71 -17.14
C ALA A 136 -23.15 -5.33 -15.73
N PHE A 137 -23.27 -6.25 -14.76
CA PHE A 137 -22.71 -6.03 -13.41
C PHE A 137 -21.19 -5.81 -13.48
N TYR A 138 -20.47 -6.65 -14.21
CA TYR A 138 -19.01 -6.51 -14.35
C TYR A 138 -18.60 -5.36 -15.27
N LYS A 139 -19.45 -4.93 -16.20
CA LYS A 139 -19.20 -3.72 -16.98
C LYS A 139 -19.16 -2.49 -16.07
N SER A 140 -20.09 -2.41 -15.11
CA SER A 140 -20.27 -1.22 -14.26
C SER A 140 -19.52 -1.26 -12.93
N TYR A 141 -19.32 -2.44 -12.32
CA TYR A 141 -18.91 -2.54 -10.91
C TYR A 141 -17.64 -3.38 -10.67
N LYS A 142 -17.01 -3.92 -11.72
CA LYS A 142 -15.83 -4.80 -11.55
C LYS A 142 -14.73 -4.08 -10.76
N GLY A 143 -14.28 -4.70 -9.68
CA GLY A 143 -13.18 -4.15 -8.88
C GLY A 143 -13.48 -2.84 -8.15
N HIS A 144 -14.74 -2.42 -8.07
CA HIS A 144 -15.14 -1.27 -7.24
C HIS A 144 -15.01 -1.59 -5.76
N LEU A 145 -14.70 -0.58 -4.95
CA LEU A 145 -14.79 -0.69 -3.49
C LEU A 145 -16.23 -1.04 -3.12
N SER A 146 -16.40 -2.00 -2.20
CA SER A 146 -17.72 -2.32 -1.66
C SER A 146 -18.01 -1.46 -0.43
N PRO A 147 -19.28 -1.40 0.03
CA PRO A 147 -19.62 -0.76 1.30
C PRO A 147 -18.81 -1.32 2.49
N VAL A 148 -18.58 -2.65 2.50
CA VAL A 148 -17.73 -3.31 3.50
C VAL A 148 -16.29 -2.77 3.43
N GLY A 149 -15.77 -2.55 2.23
CA GLY A 149 -14.46 -1.92 2.04
C GLY A 149 -14.40 -0.48 2.54
N CYS A 150 -15.46 0.31 2.35
CA CYS A 150 -15.55 1.67 2.91
C CYS A 150 -15.50 1.63 4.44
N GLU A 151 -16.32 0.79 5.07
CA GLU A 151 -16.38 0.65 6.53
C GLU A 151 -15.03 0.22 7.13
N GLN A 152 -14.35 -0.75 6.50
CA GLN A 152 -13.00 -1.16 6.89
C GLN A 152 -12.05 0.04 6.96
N LEU A 153 -12.07 0.94 5.96
CA LEU A 153 -11.16 2.08 5.93
C LEU A 153 -11.59 3.21 6.87
N ILE A 154 -12.90 3.41 7.08
CA ILE A 154 -13.40 4.31 8.13
C ILE A 154 -12.90 3.87 9.49
N ASN A 155 -12.97 2.58 9.81
CA ASN A 155 -12.51 2.06 11.10
C ASN A 155 -11.00 2.23 11.28
N VAL A 156 -10.19 1.92 10.26
CA VAL A 156 -8.75 2.21 10.30
C VAL A 156 -8.50 3.71 10.48
N GLY A 157 -9.26 4.58 9.82
CA GLY A 157 -9.19 6.03 10.00
C GLY A 157 -9.50 6.47 11.43
N LYS A 158 -10.54 5.92 12.05
CA LYS A 158 -10.93 6.17 13.45
C LYS A 158 -9.83 5.77 14.42
N ASP A 159 -9.23 4.59 14.23
CA ASP A 159 -8.12 4.11 15.06
C ASP A 159 -6.91 5.07 14.98
N LEU A 160 -6.60 5.54 13.77
CA LEU A 160 -5.50 6.50 13.57
C LEU A 160 -5.86 7.92 14.03
N ARG A 161 -7.14 8.32 14.06
CA ARG A 161 -7.59 9.55 14.73
C ARG A 161 -7.28 9.48 16.22
N GLN A 162 -7.61 8.37 16.88
CA GLN A 162 -7.32 8.19 18.29
C GLN A 162 -5.82 8.31 18.57
N ARG A 163 -5.00 7.68 17.73
CA ARG A 163 -3.54 7.70 17.90
C ARG A 163 -2.91 9.07 17.62
N TYR A 164 -3.22 9.68 16.48
CA TYR A 164 -2.47 10.84 15.98
C TYR A 164 -3.17 12.18 16.22
N VAL A 165 -4.50 12.22 16.14
CA VAL A 165 -5.26 13.47 16.29
C VAL A 165 -5.59 13.76 17.75
N ILE A 166 -6.06 12.75 18.48
CA ILE A 166 -6.52 12.92 19.88
C ILE A 166 -5.38 12.61 20.86
N GLY A 167 -4.71 11.47 20.70
CA GLY A 167 -3.71 10.95 21.65
C GLY A 167 -2.30 11.48 21.44
N SER A 168 -2.08 12.48 20.58
CA SER A 168 -0.74 13.03 20.33
C SER A 168 -0.74 14.53 20.07
N ASP A 169 0.42 15.17 20.21
CA ASP A 169 0.59 16.59 19.88
C ASP A 169 0.69 16.89 18.37
N LEU A 170 0.57 15.87 17.50
CA LEU A 170 0.77 16.01 16.04
C LEU A 170 -0.23 16.98 15.39
N PHE A 171 -1.46 17.05 15.90
CA PHE A 171 -2.49 17.99 15.41
C PHE A 171 -2.93 19.00 16.46
N LYS A 172 -2.30 19.01 17.63
CA LYS A 172 -2.64 19.95 18.70
C LYS A 172 -2.51 21.39 18.22
N GLY A 173 -3.59 22.14 18.35
CA GLY A 173 -3.69 23.55 17.96
C GLY A 173 -4.00 23.81 16.49
N VAL A 174 -4.16 22.77 15.66
CA VAL A 174 -4.51 22.95 14.24
C VAL A 174 -6.05 22.97 14.13
N PRO A 175 -6.67 24.10 13.74
CA PRO A 175 -8.11 24.17 13.58
C PRO A 175 -8.57 23.42 12.31
N PRO A 176 -9.84 22.95 12.24
CA PRO A 176 -10.35 22.18 11.10
C PRO A 176 -10.15 22.86 9.73
N HIS A 177 -10.35 24.18 9.64
CA HIS A 177 -10.22 24.90 8.36
C HIS A 177 -8.78 24.97 7.82
N LEU A 178 -7.77 24.79 8.68
CA LEU A 178 -6.35 24.73 8.30
C LEU A 178 -5.84 23.31 8.03
N MET A 179 -6.67 22.28 8.20
CA MET A 179 -6.25 20.89 7.98
C MET A 179 -5.76 20.61 6.57
N GLN A 180 -6.25 21.37 5.58
CA GLN A 180 -5.82 21.29 4.18
C GLN A 180 -4.33 21.58 3.96
N ARG A 181 -3.67 22.29 4.90
CA ARG A 181 -2.24 22.59 4.87
C ARG A 181 -1.39 21.54 5.59
N THR A 182 -2.00 20.87 6.59
CA THR A 182 -1.35 19.89 7.45
C THR A 182 -1.46 18.47 6.88
N VAL A 183 -2.55 18.17 6.17
CA VAL A 183 -2.87 16.83 5.67
C VAL A 183 -2.97 16.84 4.15
N VAL A 184 -2.28 15.92 3.52
CA VAL A 184 -2.39 15.66 2.08
C VAL A 184 -2.59 14.18 1.82
N ALA A 185 -3.44 13.83 0.86
CA ALA A 185 -3.65 12.47 0.42
C ALA A 185 -3.25 12.26 -1.04
N TYR A 186 -2.65 11.10 -1.35
CA TYR A 186 -2.36 10.66 -2.72
C TYR A 186 -3.02 9.32 -3.01
N THR A 187 -3.54 9.13 -4.23
CA THR A 187 -4.17 7.88 -4.66
C THR A 187 -3.90 7.59 -6.12
N SER A 188 -3.86 6.31 -6.49
CA SER A 188 -3.95 5.93 -7.90
C SER A 188 -5.32 6.27 -8.50
N ASN A 189 -5.38 6.43 -9.82
CA ASN A 189 -6.64 6.65 -10.54
C ASN A 189 -7.44 5.36 -10.73
N MET A 190 -7.98 4.84 -9.62
CA MET A 190 -8.94 3.73 -9.62
C MET A 190 -10.03 4.02 -8.61
N GLN A 191 -11.30 3.77 -8.96
CA GLN A 191 -12.45 3.99 -8.07
C GLN A 191 -12.18 3.44 -6.67
N ARG A 192 -11.66 2.20 -6.57
CA ARG A 192 -11.45 1.59 -5.26
C ARG A 192 -10.39 2.28 -4.39
N THR A 193 -9.38 2.91 -4.98
CA THR A 193 -8.35 3.64 -4.22
C THR A 193 -8.84 5.04 -3.88
N LEU A 194 -9.56 5.70 -4.79
CA LEU A 194 -10.23 6.99 -4.55
C LEU A 194 -11.17 6.92 -3.33
N PHE A 195 -12.11 5.98 -3.35
CA PHE A 195 -13.07 5.82 -2.26
C PHE A 195 -12.43 5.23 -0.99
N SER A 196 -11.29 4.53 -1.09
CA SER A 196 -10.57 4.09 0.10
C SER A 196 -9.88 5.26 0.80
N ALA A 197 -9.26 6.17 0.05
CA ALA A 197 -8.66 7.39 0.59
C ALA A 197 -9.74 8.27 1.23
N TRP A 198 -10.87 8.45 0.54
CA TRP A 198 -12.02 9.19 1.07
C TRP A 198 -12.53 8.57 2.38
N SER A 199 -12.83 7.26 2.39
CA SER A 199 -13.35 6.55 3.57
C SER A 199 -12.37 6.61 4.75
N PHE A 200 -11.08 6.46 4.47
CA PHE A 200 -10.02 6.59 5.46
C PHE A 200 -9.98 7.99 6.08
N LEU A 201 -9.95 9.03 5.25
CA LEU A 201 -9.96 10.42 5.72
C LEU A 201 -11.25 10.78 6.45
N HIS A 202 -12.39 10.25 6.02
CA HIS A 202 -13.66 10.44 6.72
C HIS A 202 -13.65 9.82 8.12
N GLY A 203 -13.00 8.66 8.30
CA GLY A 203 -12.78 8.09 9.63
C GLY A 203 -11.79 8.90 10.48
N MET A 204 -10.75 9.45 9.86
CA MET A 204 -9.68 10.16 10.58
C MET A 204 -10.05 11.63 10.92
N PHE A 205 -10.73 12.31 10.01
CA PHE A 205 -11.13 13.72 10.06
C PHE A 205 -12.60 13.90 9.62
N PRO A 206 -13.58 13.33 10.35
CA PRO A 206 -15.01 13.44 10.04
C PRO A 206 -15.54 14.87 9.86
N ASP A 207 -14.91 15.84 10.54
CA ASP A 207 -15.36 17.24 10.60
C ASP A 207 -14.75 18.12 9.50
N VAL A 208 -13.89 17.56 8.64
CA VAL A 208 -13.18 18.29 7.58
C VAL A 208 -13.65 17.75 6.24
N PRO A 209 -14.09 18.59 5.28
CA PRO A 209 -14.42 18.13 3.93
C PRO A 209 -13.24 17.44 3.24
N GLN A 210 -13.51 16.62 2.23
CA GLN A 210 -12.48 16.07 1.34
C GLN A 210 -12.86 16.36 -0.11
N TYR A 211 -11.86 16.48 -0.97
CA TYR A 211 -12.10 16.64 -2.40
C TYR A 211 -11.02 15.98 -3.23
N PHE A 212 -11.37 15.64 -4.47
CA PHE A 212 -10.45 15.07 -5.44
C PHE A 212 -9.78 16.15 -6.28
N SER A 213 -8.51 15.95 -6.61
CA SER A 213 -7.74 16.88 -7.43
C SER A 213 -6.80 16.14 -8.37
N TYR A 214 -6.78 16.51 -9.64
CA TYR A 214 -5.63 16.24 -10.51
C TYR A 214 -4.58 17.34 -10.34
N ALA A 215 -3.33 17.03 -10.66
CA ALA A 215 -2.26 18.03 -10.65
C ALA A 215 -2.49 19.07 -11.78
N GLY A 216 -2.94 18.63 -12.95
CA GLY A 216 -3.19 19.47 -14.12
C GLY A 216 -4.40 20.41 -14.02
N ASP A 217 -5.44 20.06 -13.25
CA ASP A 217 -6.68 20.86 -13.15
C ASP A 217 -6.46 22.26 -12.59
N ARG A 218 -5.35 22.44 -11.85
CA ARG A 218 -5.09 23.62 -11.03
C ARG A 218 -4.11 24.60 -11.63
N LEU A 219 -3.63 24.35 -12.85
CA LEU A 219 -2.77 25.28 -13.58
C LEU A 219 -3.48 26.62 -13.90
N LYS A 220 -4.81 26.65 -13.87
CA LYS A 220 -5.62 27.84 -14.21
C LYS A 220 -6.22 28.56 -13.00
N VAL A 221 -6.06 28.03 -11.79
CA VAL A 221 -6.68 28.57 -10.58
C VAL A 221 -5.61 28.90 -9.55
N ASN A 222 -5.57 30.14 -9.09
CA ASN A 222 -4.70 30.56 -7.98
C ASN A 222 -5.29 30.04 -6.65
N LEU A 223 -4.99 28.78 -6.31
CA LEU A 223 -5.51 28.16 -5.09
C LEU A 223 -5.08 28.87 -3.81
N ARG A 224 -3.95 29.57 -3.83
CA ARG A 224 -3.52 30.35 -2.68
C ARG A 224 -4.51 31.45 -2.37
N GLU A 225 -4.98 32.14 -3.40
CA GLU A 225 -6.00 33.18 -3.30
C GLU A 225 -7.35 32.61 -2.88
N VAL A 226 -7.80 31.52 -3.52
CA VAL A 226 -9.04 30.83 -3.12
C VAL A 226 -9.01 30.39 -1.66
N ASN A 227 -7.91 29.78 -1.21
CA ASN A 227 -7.76 29.35 0.18
C ASN A 227 -7.72 30.55 1.14
N GLN A 228 -7.07 31.65 0.77
CA GLN A 228 -7.02 32.86 1.59
C GLN A 228 -8.42 33.49 1.73
N THR A 229 -9.20 33.55 0.65
CA THR A 229 -10.59 34.02 0.69
C THR A 229 -11.43 33.14 1.60
N LEU A 230 -11.40 31.81 1.40
CA LEU A 230 -12.16 30.88 2.24
C LEU A 230 -11.75 30.95 3.71
N GLU A 231 -10.45 31.06 4.01
CA GLU A 231 -9.96 31.20 5.38
C GLU A 231 -10.45 32.50 6.05
N THR A 232 -10.53 33.60 5.28
CA THR A 232 -11.08 34.88 5.78
C THR A 232 -12.55 34.74 6.16
N GLU A 233 -13.27 33.85 5.47
CA GLU A 233 -14.67 33.51 5.75
C GLU A 233 -14.84 32.35 6.76
N GLY A 234 -13.74 31.82 7.31
CA GLY A 234 -13.77 30.65 8.19
C GLY A 234 -14.18 29.34 7.49
N GLN A 235 -14.14 29.31 6.17
CA GLN A 235 -14.43 28.16 5.32
C GLN A 235 -13.15 27.42 4.89
N THR A 236 -13.31 26.21 4.37
CA THR A 236 -12.21 25.40 3.84
C THR A 236 -12.69 24.55 2.68
N LEU A 237 -11.84 24.33 1.66
CA LEU A 237 -12.10 23.30 0.67
C LEU A 237 -11.96 21.90 1.29
N GLY A 238 -11.18 21.79 2.36
CA GLY A 238 -10.91 20.54 3.07
C GLY A 238 -9.63 19.84 2.58
N ILE A 239 -9.51 18.56 2.90
CA ILE A 239 -8.28 17.79 2.65
C ILE A 239 -8.21 17.37 1.17
N PRO A 240 -7.16 17.75 0.42
CA PRO A 240 -6.99 17.32 -0.96
C PRO A 240 -6.63 15.84 -1.05
N ILE A 241 -7.27 15.15 -1.98
CA ILE A 241 -6.92 13.80 -2.46
C ILE A 241 -6.39 13.92 -3.89
N PHE A 242 -5.07 13.94 -4.03
CA PHE A 242 -4.38 14.01 -5.32
C PHE A 242 -4.45 12.67 -6.05
N ILE A 243 -4.95 12.72 -7.27
CA ILE A 243 -5.11 11.56 -8.15
C ILE A 243 -3.90 11.46 -9.08
N GLU A 244 -3.21 10.32 -9.06
CA GLU A 244 -2.18 9.95 -10.02
C GLU A 244 -2.72 10.12 -11.45
N GLU A 245 -2.10 10.96 -12.26
CA GLU A 245 -2.54 11.15 -13.62
C GLU A 245 -2.33 9.88 -14.47
N VAL A 246 -3.26 9.60 -15.39
CA VAL A 246 -3.13 8.44 -16.30
C VAL A 246 -1.99 8.67 -17.31
N ALA A 247 -1.61 9.93 -17.53
CA ALA A 247 -0.50 10.32 -18.39
C ALA A 247 0.81 9.65 -17.94
N ARG A 248 1.73 9.45 -18.90
CA ARG A 248 2.98 8.70 -18.65
C ARG A 248 3.90 9.34 -17.59
N THR A 249 3.70 10.60 -17.27
CA THR A 249 4.61 11.45 -16.50
C THR A 249 4.47 11.32 -14.99
N ASP A 250 3.29 10.95 -14.48
CA ASP A 250 3.03 10.84 -13.04
C ASP A 250 2.60 9.41 -12.66
N ARG A 251 3.58 8.52 -12.49
CA ARG A 251 3.33 7.11 -12.09
C ARG A 251 3.88 6.80 -10.71
N LEU A 252 3.47 7.57 -9.70
CA LEU A 252 3.85 7.36 -8.31
C LEU A 252 3.56 5.93 -7.82
N PHE A 253 2.43 5.33 -8.21
CA PHE A 253 1.97 4.03 -7.73
C PHE A 253 2.17 2.88 -8.73
N HIS A 254 2.38 3.21 -10.01
CA HIS A 254 2.39 2.25 -11.10
C HIS A 254 3.65 2.30 -11.96
N GLN A 255 4.79 2.65 -11.36
CA GLN A 255 6.08 2.75 -12.06
C GLN A 255 6.45 1.49 -12.84
N TYR A 256 6.17 0.29 -12.28
CA TYR A 256 6.44 -0.98 -12.95
C TYR A 256 5.73 -1.11 -14.31
N LYS A 257 4.58 -0.45 -14.52
CA LYS A 257 3.88 -0.47 -15.82
C LYS A 257 4.63 0.29 -16.92
N MET A 258 5.73 0.98 -16.61
CA MET A 258 6.58 1.64 -17.60
C MET A 258 7.62 0.71 -18.21
N ASN A 259 7.98 -0.37 -17.52
CA ASN A 259 8.92 -1.35 -18.03
C ASN A 259 8.16 -2.49 -18.74
N HIS A 260 8.34 -2.58 -20.06
CA HIS A 260 7.68 -3.55 -20.93
C HIS A 260 8.24 -4.98 -20.80
N GLU A 261 9.41 -5.14 -20.19
CA GLU A 261 10.04 -6.44 -19.94
C GLU A 261 9.48 -7.12 -18.68
N ILE A 262 8.87 -6.36 -17.76
CA ILE A 262 8.37 -6.90 -16.49
C ILE A 262 7.42 -8.09 -16.66
N PRO A 263 6.43 -8.09 -17.57
CA PRO A 263 5.57 -9.26 -17.77
C PRO A 263 6.34 -10.53 -18.17
N GLN A 264 7.35 -10.40 -19.05
CA GLN A 264 8.19 -11.51 -19.48
C GLN A 264 9.07 -12.01 -18.33
N TRP A 265 9.70 -11.08 -17.61
CA TRP A 265 10.48 -11.39 -16.41
C TRP A 265 9.61 -12.11 -15.36
N GLN A 266 8.41 -11.62 -15.07
CA GLN A 266 7.50 -12.24 -14.10
C GLN A 266 7.13 -13.67 -14.52
N HIS A 267 6.86 -13.91 -15.80
CA HIS A 267 6.54 -15.24 -16.30
C HIS A 267 7.72 -16.21 -16.18
N ALA A 268 8.92 -15.78 -16.61
CA ALA A 268 10.14 -16.57 -16.48
C ALA A 268 10.46 -16.86 -15.01
N ASN A 269 10.32 -15.86 -14.15
CA ASN A 269 10.60 -15.95 -12.73
C ASN A 269 9.63 -16.89 -11.99
N ILE A 270 8.33 -16.85 -12.33
CA ILE A 270 7.33 -17.81 -11.81
C ILE A 270 7.66 -19.23 -12.25
N THR A 271 8.04 -19.40 -13.51
CA THR A 271 8.41 -20.73 -14.07
C THR A 271 9.65 -21.30 -13.40
N ALA A 272 10.59 -20.45 -12.98
CA ALA A 272 11.83 -20.86 -12.33
C ALA A 272 11.67 -21.26 -10.85
N SER A 273 10.54 -20.95 -10.18
CA SER A 273 10.37 -21.22 -8.74
C SER A 273 10.41 -22.71 -8.40
N SER A 274 11.35 -23.08 -7.54
CA SER A 274 11.48 -24.43 -6.97
C SER A 274 10.32 -24.76 -6.04
N VAL A 275 9.82 -23.79 -5.27
CA VAL A 275 8.68 -23.95 -4.35
C VAL A 275 7.43 -24.33 -5.13
N LEU A 276 7.10 -23.61 -6.20
CA LEU A 276 5.93 -23.94 -7.01
C LEU A 276 6.07 -25.34 -7.62
N ARG A 277 7.26 -25.66 -8.15
CA ARG A 277 7.55 -26.98 -8.75
C ARG A 277 7.44 -28.12 -7.74
N ALA A 278 7.88 -27.90 -6.50
CA ALA A 278 7.73 -28.87 -5.41
C ALA A 278 6.25 -29.09 -5.08
N VAL A 279 5.47 -28.01 -4.95
CA VAL A 279 4.02 -28.10 -4.71
C VAL A 279 3.30 -28.83 -5.84
N SER A 280 3.67 -28.57 -7.11
CA SER A 280 3.03 -29.21 -8.26
C SER A 280 3.30 -30.70 -8.38
N ASN A 281 4.43 -31.15 -7.85
CA ASN A 281 4.82 -32.56 -7.82
C ASN A 281 4.25 -33.28 -6.60
N GLY A 282 3.61 -32.55 -5.67
CA GLY A 282 2.97 -33.13 -4.50
C GLY A 282 1.69 -33.90 -4.85
N PRO A 283 1.34 -34.95 -4.08
CA PRO A 283 0.20 -35.83 -4.38
C PRO A 283 -1.16 -35.09 -4.32
N ASP A 284 -1.25 -34.04 -3.51
CA ASP A 284 -2.49 -33.28 -3.30
C ASP A 284 -2.77 -32.23 -4.38
N TYR A 285 -1.80 -31.91 -5.23
CA TYR A 285 -1.93 -30.83 -6.21
C TYR A 285 -2.97 -31.15 -7.29
N TRP A 286 -2.87 -32.31 -7.94
CA TRP A 286 -3.80 -32.68 -9.01
C TRP A 286 -5.24 -32.87 -8.52
N PRO A 287 -5.50 -33.50 -7.36
CA PRO A 287 -6.83 -33.50 -6.74
C PRO A 287 -7.40 -32.09 -6.53
N LEU A 288 -6.58 -31.14 -6.05
CA LEU A 288 -6.99 -29.75 -5.89
C LEU A 288 -7.33 -29.10 -7.25
N ILE A 289 -6.48 -29.27 -8.27
CA ILE A 289 -6.74 -28.70 -9.61
C ILE A 289 -8.04 -29.25 -10.20
N HIS A 290 -8.28 -30.55 -10.10
CA HIS A 290 -9.52 -31.16 -10.56
C HIS A 290 -10.74 -30.60 -9.81
N LYS A 291 -10.65 -30.52 -8.48
CA LYS A 291 -11.70 -29.92 -7.63
C LYS A 291 -11.98 -28.47 -8.03
N LEU A 292 -10.95 -27.64 -8.18
CA LEU A 292 -11.09 -26.25 -8.61
C LEU A 292 -11.68 -26.12 -10.01
N TYR A 293 -11.36 -27.02 -10.95
CA TYR A 293 -11.99 -27.03 -12.27
C TYR A 293 -13.49 -27.30 -12.18
N ARG A 294 -13.90 -28.31 -11.40
CA ARG A 294 -15.32 -28.62 -11.16
C ARG A 294 -16.07 -27.46 -10.53
N MET A 295 -15.46 -26.81 -9.53
CA MET A 295 -16.01 -25.67 -8.80
C MET A 295 -16.11 -24.39 -9.65
N THR A 296 -15.15 -24.13 -10.55
CA THR A 296 -15.00 -22.80 -11.19
C THR A 296 -15.19 -22.78 -12.71
N ARG A 297 -14.95 -23.93 -13.38
CA ARG A 297 -14.81 -24.09 -14.84
C ARG A 297 -13.82 -23.12 -15.48
N ILE A 298 -12.80 -22.73 -14.74
CA ILE A 298 -11.67 -21.96 -15.28
C ILE A 298 -10.86 -22.88 -16.21
N PRO A 299 -10.70 -22.54 -17.51
CA PRO A 299 -10.04 -23.44 -18.48
C PRO A 299 -8.62 -23.86 -18.10
N GLN A 300 -7.89 -22.99 -17.40
CA GLN A 300 -6.54 -23.27 -16.92
C GLN A 300 -6.48 -24.42 -15.89
N PHE A 301 -7.60 -24.80 -15.28
CA PHE A 301 -7.67 -25.97 -14.41
C PHE A 301 -8.15 -27.23 -15.13
N ASN A 302 -8.54 -27.15 -16.41
CA ASN A 302 -8.92 -28.34 -17.17
C ASN A 302 -7.67 -29.20 -17.42
N GLN A 303 -7.64 -30.42 -16.88
CA GLN A 303 -6.50 -31.34 -17.02
C GLN A 303 -6.41 -31.90 -18.44
N GLU A 304 -7.56 -32.06 -19.12
CA GLU A 304 -7.64 -32.54 -20.50
C GLU A 304 -7.09 -31.53 -21.51
N ASN A 305 -6.93 -30.27 -21.10
CA ASN A 305 -6.33 -29.24 -21.95
C ASN A 305 -4.81 -29.26 -21.85
N GLU A 306 -4.19 -30.11 -22.67
CA GLU A 306 -2.72 -30.27 -22.78
C GLU A 306 -2.01 -28.98 -23.21
N LYS A 307 -2.72 -28.03 -23.84
CA LYS A 307 -2.15 -26.75 -24.27
C LYS A 307 -1.87 -25.80 -23.10
N VAL A 308 -2.49 -26.03 -21.95
CA VAL A 308 -2.29 -25.16 -20.77
C VAL A 308 -0.98 -25.52 -20.10
N LYS A 309 -0.04 -24.58 -20.15
CA LYS A 309 1.27 -24.76 -19.51
C LYS A 309 1.12 -24.78 -18.00
N TYR A 310 1.99 -25.53 -17.35
CA TYR A 310 2.09 -25.60 -15.90
C TYR A 310 2.10 -24.21 -15.21
N SER A 311 2.92 -23.28 -15.72
CA SER A 311 3.03 -21.91 -15.18
C SER A 311 1.72 -21.13 -15.27
N GLU A 312 0.90 -21.36 -16.30
CA GLU A 312 -0.41 -20.73 -16.45
C GLU A 312 -1.41 -21.24 -15.41
N ARG A 313 -1.36 -22.54 -15.09
CA ARG A 313 -2.16 -23.16 -14.01
C ARG A 313 -1.82 -22.53 -12.65
N MET A 314 -0.54 -22.33 -12.38
CA MET A 314 -0.09 -21.68 -11.16
C MET A 314 -0.52 -20.21 -11.13
N ILE A 315 -0.27 -19.43 -12.19
CA ILE A 315 -0.62 -18.01 -12.25
C ILE A 315 -2.11 -17.77 -11.97
N ILE A 316 -2.99 -18.66 -12.43
CA ILE A 316 -4.43 -18.50 -12.19
C ILE A 316 -4.83 -18.79 -10.74
N MET A 317 -4.03 -19.51 -9.95
CA MET A 317 -4.28 -19.80 -8.53
C MET A 317 -4.36 -18.51 -7.69
N LYS A 318 -3.54 -17.50 -7.99
CA LYS A 318 -3.62 -16.18 -7.33
C LYS A 318 -4.99 -15.53 -7.50
N ARG A 319 -5.68 -15.80 -8.61
CA ARG A 319 -7.04 -15.31 -8.86
C ARG A 319 -8.05 -16.02 -7.97
N VAL A 320 -7.91 -17.33 -7.78
CA VAL A 320 -8.73 -18.12 -6.85
C VAL A 320 -8.56 -17.61 -5.42
N GLN A 321 -7.31 -17.46 -4.96
CA GLN A 321 -7.03 -16.87 -3.64
C GLN A 321 -7.63 -15.46 -3.50
N THR A 322 -7.58 -14.65 -4.56
CA THR A 322 -8.21 -13.32 -4.56
C THR A 322 -9.73 -13.41 -4.41
N GLN A 323 -10.40 -14.37 -5.05
CA GLN A 323 -11.85 -14.56 -4.87
C GLN A 323 -12.19 -15.03 -3.46
N ILE A 324 -11.41 -15.94 -2.91
CA ILE A 324 -11.54 -16.38 -1.51
C ILE A 324 -11.45 -15.18 -0.57
N ASN A 325 -10.43 -14.33 -0.71
CA ASN A 325 -10.26 -13.18 0.17
C ASN A 325 -11.41 -12.17 0.01
N ILE A 326 -11.93 -12.01 -1.22
CA ILE A 326 -13.09 -11.16 -1.47
C ILE A 326 -14.34 -11.75 -0.80
N ALA A 327 -14.59 -13.06 -0.93
CA ALA A 327 -15.73 -13.73 -0.29
C ALA A 327 -15.67 -13.62 1.23
N ARG A 328 -14.52 -13.95 1.84
CA ARG A 328 -14.30 -13.85 3.30
C ARG A 328 -14.55 -12.43 3.82
N ALA A 329 -14.00 -11.42 3.12
CA ALA A 329 -14.17 -10.03 3.52
C ALA A 329 -15.64 -9.58 3.49
N HIS A 330 -16.52 -10.26 2.74
CA HIS A 330 -17.95 -9.97 2.68
C HIS A 330 -18.81 -10.97 3.49
N GLY A 331 -18.18 -11.87 4.28
CA GLY A 331 -18.91 -12.90 5.02
C GLY A 331 -19.62 -13.92 4.12
N LEU A 332 -19.15 -14.11 2.88
CA LEU A 332 -19.75 -15.01 1.90
C LEU A 332 -19.12 -16.42 1.95
N PRO A 333 -19.87 -17.47 1.59
CA PRO A 333 -19.31 -18.81 1.40
C PRO A 333 -18.16 -18.82 0.36
N LEU A 334 -17.22 -19.74 0.54
CA LEU A 334 -16.03 -19.85 -0.31
C LEU A 334 -16.33 -20.67 -1.57
N LEU A 335 -16.45 -19.99 -2.72
CA LEU A 335 -16.71 -20.60 -4.03
C LEU A 335 -17.91 -21.57 -4.03
N PRO A 336 -19.09 -21.16 -3.52
CA PRO A 336 -20.28 -21.99 -3.58
C PRO A 336 -20.59 -22.34 -5.03
N ASN A 337 -20.95 -23.59 -5.29
CA ASN A 337 -21.13 -24.14 -6.62
C ASN A 337 -22.26 -25.16 -6.64
N LYS A 338 -22.80 -25.41 -7.84
CA LYS A 338 -23.94 -26.33 -8.04
C LYS A 338 -23.64 -27.79 -7.70
N GLU A 339 -22.37 -28.18 -7.59
CA GLU A 339 -21.98 -29.56 -7.28
C GLU A 339 -21.82 -29.79 -5.76
N GLY A 340 -22.09 -28.79 -4.92
CA GLY A 340 -21.98 -28.92 -3.47
C GLY A 340 -20.55 -29.13 -2.96
N LEU A 341 -19.54 -28.88 -3.80
CA LEU A 341 -18.13 -29.03 -3.41
C LEU A 341 -17.70 -27.89 -2.49
N PHE A 342 -16.84 -28.18 -1.52
CA PHE A 342 -16.23 -27.21 -0.63
C PHE A 342 -14.69 -27.36 -0.61
N LEU A 343 -14.00 -26.28 -0.24
CA LEU A 343 -12.55 -26.31 -0.02
C LEU A 343 -12.27 -26.76 1.41
N THR A 344 -11.43 -27.77 1.57
CA THR A 344 -10.91 -28.19 2.87
C THR A 344 -9.84 -27.22 3.36
N GLU A 345 -9.45 -27.31 4.64
CA GLU A 345 -8.33 -26.52 5.16
C GLU A 345 -7.00 -26.82 4.43
N ASN A 346 -6.79 -28.06 3.98
CA ASN A 346 -5.61 -28.42 3.18
C ASN A 346 -5.65 -27.75 1.79
N ASP A 347 -6.81 -27.77 1.11
CA ASP A 347 -7.00 -27.07 -0.17
C ASP A 347 -6.66 -25.58 0.00
N MET A 348 -7.21 -24.97 1.05
CA MET A 348 -7.02 -23.55 1.39
C MET A 348 -5.56 -23.21 1.69
N ALA A 349 -4.86 -24.06 2.44
CA ALA A 349 -3.45 -23.89 2.74
C ALA A 349 -2.61 -23.96 1.45
N MET A 350 -2.87 -24.92 0.57
CA MET A 350 -2.14 -25.05 -0.71
C MET A 350 -2.40 -23.86 -1.65
N ILE A 351 -3.66 -23.45 -1.82
CA ILE A 351 -4.01 -22.27 -2.64
C ILE A 351 -3.27 -21.03 -2.11
N ARG A 352 -3.25 -20.84 -0.78
CA ARG A 352 -2.57 -19.72 -0.12
C ARG A 352 -1.06 -19.77 -0.35
N THR A 353 -0.43 -20.94 -0.19
CA THR A 353 1.01 -21.13 -0.42
C THR A 353 1.39 -20.77 -1.85
N ILE A 354 0.68 -21.32 -2.85
CA ILE A 354 0.91 -21.01 -4.27
C ILE A 354 0.72 -19.52 -4.55
N ALA A 355 -0.37 -18.93 -4.06
CA ALA A 355 -0.67 -17.52 -4.30
C ALA A 355 0.36 -16.57 -3.67
N ASN A 356 0.79 -16.86 -2.44
CA ASN A 356 1.82 -16.09 -1.73
C ASN A 356 3.16 -16.14 -2.47
N GLU A 357 3.55 -17.34 -2.91
CA GLU A 357 4.78 -17.51 -3.68
C GLU A 357 4.72 -16.76 -5.02
N ILE A 358 3.58 -16.81 -5.72
CA ILE A 358 3.39 -16.02 -6.94
C ILE A 358 3.50 -14.51 -6.64
N TRP A 359 2.85 -14.01 -5.58
CA TRP A 359 2.96 -12.59 -5.21
C TRP A 359 4.39 -12.18 -4.87
N ARG A 360 5.17 -13.05 -4.22
CA ARG A 360 6.61 -12.85 -3.99
C ARG A 360 7.34 -12.71 -5.33
N LEU A 361 7.13 -13.67 -6.24
CA LEU A 361 7.78 -13.75 -7.54
C LEU A 361 7.39 -12.64 -8.54
N LEU A 362 6.31 -11.89 -8.28
CA LEU A 362 5.98 -10.72 -9.08
C LEU A 362 6.98 -9.57 -8.90
N TYR A 363 7.71 -9.55 -7.78
CA TYR A 363 8.59 -8.44 -7.39
C TYR A 363 9.90 -8.89 -6.73
N ARG A 364 10.22 -10.19 -6.71
CA ARG A 364 11.49 -10.73 -6.20
C ARG A 364 11.95 -11.89 -7.06
N PRO A 365 13.25 -12.13 -7.23
CA PRO A 365 13.72 -13.25 -8.03
C PRO A 365 13.36 -14.58 -7.37
N SER A 366 13.26 -15.63 -8.16
CA SER A 366 13.00 -16.99 -7.68
C SER A 366 14.13 -17.53 -6.83
N GLN A 367 15.36 -17.07 -7.09
CA GLN A 367 16.60 -17.50 -6.43
C GLN A 367 17.09 -16.55 -5.34
N SER A 368 16.38 -15.45 -5.06
CA SER A 368 16.77 -14.47 -4.04
C SER A 368 15.54 -14.04 -3.24
N ASP A 369 15.73 -13.86 -1.94
CA ASP A 369 14.73 -13.26 -1.07
C ASP A 369 14.85 -11.74 -0.99
N GLU A 370 15.94 -11.17 -1.53
CA GLU A 370 16.17 -9.73 -1.57
C GLU A 370 15.32 -9.05 -2.66
N LYS A 371 14.60 -7.99 -2.27
CA LYS A 371 13.81 -7.17 -3.21
C LYS A 371 14.68 -6.32 -4.13
N SER A 372 15.89 -5.96 -3.68
CA SER A 372 16.87 -5.16 -4.43
C SER A 372 17.33 -5.85 -5.70
N ASP A 373 17.32 -7.18 -5.73
CA ASP A 373 17.91 -7.96 -6.83
C ASP A 373 16.97 -8.10 -8.04
N SER A 374 15.94 -7.25 -8.13
CA SER A 374 14.83 -7.46 -9.07
C SER A 374 14.19 -6.18 -9.57
N VAL A 375 13.26 -6.37 -10.53
CA VAL A 375 12.32 -5.34 -10.97
C VAL A 375 11.48 -4.75 -9.84
N GLY A 376 11.44 -5.40 -8.67
CA GLY A 376 10.83 -4.88 -7.45
C GLY A 376 11.40 -3.52 -7.05
N GLN A 377 12.73 -3.34 -7.09
CA GLN A 377 13.34 -2.05 -6.79
C GLN A 377 12.77 -0.94 -7.69
N ASN A 378 12.66 -1.22 -8.99
CA ASN A 378 12.12 -0.28 -9.98
C ASN A 378 10.60 -0.11 -9.89
N ALA A 379 9.88 -1.06 -9.27
CA ALA A 379 8.43 -0.99 -9.16
C ALA A 379 7.94 0.04 -8.13
N ALA A 380 8.78 0.40 -7.15
CA ALA A 380 8.41 1.29 -6.06
C ALA A 380 9.47 2.39 -5.78
N SER A 381 10.47 2.56 -6.65
CA SER A 381 11.57 3.51 -6.40
C SER A 381 11.09 4.96 -6.38
N HIS A 382 10.14 5.34 -7.25
CA HIS A 382 9.56 6.69 -7.23
C HIS A 382 8.82 6.97 -5.92
N LEU A 383 7.98 6.04 -5.47
CA LEU A 383 7.27 6.19 -4.20
C LEU A 383 8.23 6.25 -3.02
N ALA A 384 9.24 5.37 -2.98
CA ALA A 384 10.25 5.37 -1.94
C ALA A 384 11.05 6.68 -1.94
N HIS A 385 11.46 7.17 -3.11
CA HIS A 385 12.15 8.45 -3.26
C HIS A 385 11.30 9.61 -2.76
N TYR A 386 10.02 9.65 -3.14
CA TYR A 386 9.10 10.68 -2.71
C TYR A 386 8.89 10.69 -1.19
N ILE A 387 8.72 9.52 -0.57
CA ILE A 387 8.65 9.39 0.89
C ILE A 387 9.94 9.91 1.55
N THR A 388 11.10 9.54 1.01
CA THR A 388 12.39 10.02 1.51
C THR A 388 12.50 11.54 1.41
N GLN A 389 12.10 12.14 0.29
CA GLN A 389 12.08 13.59 0.12
C GLN A 389 11.23 14.26 1.20
N LEU A 390 9.99 13.81 1.39
CA LEU A 390 9.10 14.34 2.43
C LEU A 390 9.74 14.29 3.84
N MET A 391 10.46 13.20 4.15
CA MET A 391 11.15 13.05 5.42
C MET A 391 12.37 13.99 5.54
N VAL A 392 13.16 14.13 4.48
CA VAL A 392 14.33 15.02 4.43
C VAL A 392 13.92 16.47 4.53
N ASP A 393 12.94 16.91 3.71
CA ASP A 393 12.41 18.27 3.76
C ASP A 393 11.93 18.61 5.17
N ARG A 394 11.25 17.66 5.81
CA ARG A 394 10.79 17.82 7.18
C ARG A 394 11.93 17.94 8.20
N ALA A 395 12.98 17.13 8.05
CA ALA A 395 14.14 17.15 8.93
C ALA A 395 14.95 18.47 8.79
N GLU A 396 15.00 19.02 7.58
CA GLU A 396 15.66 20.29 7.26
C GLU A 396 14.81 21.52 7.63
N GLY A 397 13.58 21.32 8.09
CA GLY A 397 12.63 22.41 8.32
C GLY A 397 12.19 23.12 7.04
N LYS A 398 12.39 22.49 5.88
CA LYS A 398 11.89 23.00 4.60
C LYS A 398 10.38 22.84 4.58
N ASN A 399 9.72 23.99 4.53
CA ASN A 399 8.30 24.08 4.29
C ASN A 399 8.10 24.07 2.77
N GLN A 400 8.14 22.87 2.15
CA GLN A 400 7.65 22.70 0.78
C GLN A 400 6.16 22.91 0.72
#